data_AF-W6YIJ6-F1
#
_entry.id   AF-W6YIJ6-F1
#
_cell.length_a   1.000
_cell.length_b   1.000
_cell.length_c   1.000
_cell.angle_alpha   90.00
_cell.angle_beta   90.00
_cell.angle_gamma   90.00
#
_symmetry.space_group_name_H-M   'P 1'
#
loop_
_entity.id
_entity.type
_entity.pdbx_description
1 polymer ?
#
loop_
_entity_poly.entity_id
_entity_poly.type
_entity_poly.pdbx_seq_one_letter_code
_entity_poly.pdbx_strand_id
1 'polypeptide(L)'
;HSITAQPYGTNYMSRPHYVESRRHYSYFEASFPPPNTSFRPIQTRTRTHTSPARIPQYNYPPYKNGSKKAAVKHVHFDLPDSRQSTVKIAIEQRQQDMQLQTPKQQERNERPTLYRQPTPLPHRHEQHTSRPSYPPPPYNHPTHQQYHQHHHQQFNNTLPTTLPHPRPTIYIISYSTAITRTESATLSLLASQVPLRHPPIPHLYTIDARNIQPPSPSLCARYSGLAPLIQDIVMQDLAAQKAVETAVGELLLRFGNGEQRGREVSMSVCCRAGTHRSVAIAERIAQCVKWEVGRRRGAEGVRVVCRHVHRVKGRGDPF
;
A
#
# COMPACT_ATOMS: atom_id res chain seq x y z
N HIS A 1 -57.47 -39.38 14.08
CA HIS A 1 -57.33 -38.26 13.14
C HIS A 1 -55.85 -38.03 12.88
N SER A 2 -55.35 -38.62 11.79
CA SER A 2 -53.93 -38.66 11.44
C SER A 2 -53.67 -37.60 10.37
N ILE A 3 -52.97 -36.53 10.73
CA ILE A 3 -52.61 -35.45 9.80
C ILE A 3 -51.18 -35.69 9.32
N THR A 4 -51.07 -36.27 8.14
CA THR A 4 -49.84 -36.35 7.34
C THR A 4 -49.58 -35.00 6.68
N ALA A 5 -48.54 -34.30 7.12
CA ALA A 5 -48.02 -33.10 6.44
C ALA A 5 -46.93 -33.52 5.45
N GLN A 6 -47.18 -33.26 4.16
CA GLN A 6 -46.22 -33.38 3.06
C GLN A 6 -45.16 -32.27 3.12
N PRO A 7 -43.91 -32.54 2.71
CA PRO A 7 -42.86 -31.52 2.66
C PRO A 7 -43.00 -30.61 1.43
N TYR A 8 -43.01 -29.31 1.65
CA TYR A 8 -42.92 -28.31 0.59
C TYR A 8 -41.51 -28.33 -0.02
N GLY A 9 -41.43 -28.67 -1.31
CA GLY A 9 -40.22 -28.51 -2.12
C GLY A 9 -39.94 -27.04 -2.40
N THR A 10 -38.85 -26.51 -1.84
CA THR A 10 -38.30 -25.21 -2.20
C THR A 10 -37.33 -25.35 -3.37
N ASN A 11 -37.88 -25.44 -4.57
CA ASN A 11 -37.17 -25.08 -5.81
C ASN A 11 -37.88 -23.85 -6.38
N TYR A 12 -37.09 -22.93 -6.98
CA TYR A 12 -37.45 -21.61 -7.50
C TYR A 12 -37.22 -20.40 -6.57
N MET A 13 -35.96 -20.02 -6.43
CA MET A 13 -35.58 -18.61 -6.50
C MET A 13 -34.43 -18.50 -7.50
N SER A 14 -34.78 -18.05 -8.71
CA SER A 14 -33.85 -17.74 -9.79
C SER A 14 -32.82 -16.71 -9.31
N ARG A 15 -31.53 -17.04 -9.48
CA ARG A 15 -30.40 -16.11 -9.26
C ARG A 15 -30.66 -14.79 -10.00
N PRO A 16 -30.54 -13.62 -9.34
CA PRO A 16 -30.40 -12.39 -10.08
C PRO A 16 -29.06 -12.41 -10.82
N HIS A 17 -29.12 -12.26 -12.14
CA HIS A 17 -27.96 -11.97 -12.97
C HIS A 17 -27.34 -10.66 -12.48
N TYR A 18 -26.19 -10.76 -11.82
CA TYR A 18 -25.35 -9.61 -11.55
C TYR A 18 -24.81 -9.14 -12.91
N VAL A 19 -25.43 -8.09 -13.45
CA VAL A 19 -24.88 -7.36 -14.60
C VAL A 19 -23.61 -6.69 -14.08
N GLU A 20 -22.47 -7.27 -14.43
CA GLU A 20 -21.16 -6.71 -14.19
C GLU A 20 -21.12 -5.34 -14.86
N SER A 21 -21.18 -4.29 -14.03
CA SER A 21 -21.05 -2.90 -14.48
C SER A 21 -19.65 -2.71 -15.01
N ARG A 22 -19.50 -2.94 -16.32
CA ARG A 22 -18.32 -2.65 -17.13
C ARG A 22 -18.12 -1.13 -17.13
N ARG A 23 -17.60 -0.61 -16.02
CA ARG A 23 -17.09 0.77 -15.97
C ARG A 23 -15.85 0.79 -16.84
N HIS A 24 -16.05 1.22 -18.07
CA HIS A 24 -14.98 1.66 -18.96
C HIS A 24 -14.16 2.73 -18.22
N TYR A 25 -13.02 2.34 -17.67
CA TYR A 25 -11.93 3.27 -17.39
C TYR A 25 -11.29 3.62 -18.73
N SER A 26 -11.96 4.47 -19.51
CA SER A 26 -11.36 5.16 -20.65
C SER A 26 -10.67 6.43 -20.15
N TYR A 27 -9.47 6.68 -20.68
CA TYR A 27 -8.62 7.86 -20.51
C TYR A 27 -7.71 7.93 -19.28
N PHE A 28 -6.57 7.22 -19.39
CA PHE A 28 -5.25 7.84 -19.24
C PHE A 28 -4.34 7.31 -20.35
N GLU A 29 -4.63 7.71 -21.58
CA GLU A 29 -3.61 7.73 -22.62
C GLU A 29 -2.92 9.09 -22.49
N ALA A 30 -1.90 9.15 -21.63
CA ALA A 30 -1.01 10.30 -21.56
C ALA A 30 -0.18 10.31 -22.83
N SER A 31 -0.70 10.96 -23.87
CA SER A 31 0.07 11.37 -25.04
C SER A 31 1.10 12.39 -24.57
N PHE A 32 2.33 11.94 -24.33
CA PHE A 32 3.48 12.84 -24.22
C PHE A 32 3.71 13.49 -25.60
N PRO A 33 3.69 14.82 -25.72
CA PRO A 33 4.18 15.45 -26.95
C PRO A 33 5.69 15.16 -27.05
N PRO A 34 6.20 14.82 -28.24
CA PRO A 34 7.64 14.64 -28.44
C PRO A 34 8.36 15.97 -28.12
N PRO A 35 9.57 15.92 -27.54
CA PRO A 35 10.36 17.13 -27.31
C PRO A 35 10.69 17.75 -28.67
N ASN A 36 10.23 18.99 -28.84
CA ASN A 36 10.50 19.82 -30.00
C ASN A 36 11.95 20.33 -29.90
N THR A 37 12.91 19.48 -30.25
CA THR A 37 14.32 19.88 -30.35
C THR A 37 14.70 20.07 -31.80
N SER A 38 14.72 21.33 -32.25
CA SER A 38 15.38 21.72 -33.50
C SER A 38 16.90 21.67 -33.31
N PHE A 39 17.48 20.48 -33.29
CA PHE A 39 18.93 20.31 -33.42
C PHE A 39 19.26 20.06 -34.88
N ARG A 40 19.88 21.06 -35.51
CA ARG A 40 20.49 20.93 -36.84
C ARG A 40 21.67 19.96 -36.77
N PRO A 41 21.83 19.03 -37.71
CA PRO A 41 23.04 18.22 -37.80
C PRO A 41 24.19 19.10 -38.33
N ILE A 42 25.26 19.23 -37.54
CA ILE A 42 26.55 19.71 -38.06
C ILE A 42 27.16 18.55 -38.86
N GLN A 43 27.24 18.72 -40.17
CA GLN A 43 27.98 17.81 -41.05
C GLN A 43 29.48 17.93 -40.74
N THR A 44 30.05 16.93 -40.08
CA THR A 44 31.51 16.78 -40.02
C THR A 44 31.99 15.83 -41.10
N ARG A 45 32.89 16.38 -41.94
CA ARG A 45 33.65 15.77 -43.02
C ARG A 45 34.15 14.36 -42.72
N THR A 46 33.91 13.46 -43.66
CA THR A 46 34.56 12.16 -43.81
C THR A 46 36.08 12.32 -43.92
N ARG A 47 36.81 11.66 -43.00
CA ARG A 47 38.25 11.42 -43.14
C ARG A 47 38.47 9.91 -43.21
N THR A 48 38.67 9.42 -44.43
CA THR A 48 39.33 8.16 -44.73
C THR A 48 40.74 8.18 -44.14
N HIS A 49 41.16 7.12 -43.46
CA HIS A 49 42.51 6.56 -43.59
C HIS A 49 42.71 5.25 -42.78
N THR A 50 43.04 4.18 -43.53
CA THR A 50 44.05 3.13 -43.27
C THR A 50 44.10 2.39 -41.93
N SER A 51 43.72 1.10 -41.97
CA SER A 51 44.46 -0.01 -41.33
C SER A 51 45.90 -0.08 -41.89
N PRO A 52 46.93 -0.65 -41.20
CA PRO A 52 46.86 -1.88 -40.39
C PRO A 52 47.76 -1.94 -39.12
N ALA A 53 47.51 -2.89 -38.21
CA ALA A 53 48.57 -3.60 -37.45
C ALA A 53 48.04 -4.81 -36.67
N ARG A 54 48.76 -5.92 -36.82
CA ARG A 54 48.67 -7.20 -36.09
C ARG A 54 48.58 -7.03 -34.57
N ILE A 55 47.72 -7.83 -33.94
CA ILE A 55 47.74 -8.09 -32.49
C ILE A 55 48.47 -9.43 -32.25
N PRO A 56 49.43 -9.52 -31.33
CA PRO A 56 50.06 -10.77 -30.94
C PRO A 56 49.09 -11.67 -30.18
N GLN A 57 49.05 -12.96 -30.55
CA GLN A 57 48.37 -14.00 -29.79
C GLN A 57 49.14 -14.26 -28.48
N TYR A 58 48.53 -13.91 -27.34
CA TYR A 58 49.00 -14.34 -26.04
C TYR A 58 48.29 -15.63 -25.63
N ASN A 59 49.09 -16.68 -25.45
CA ASN A 59 48.69 -17.95 -24.84
C ASN A 59 48.31 -17.73 -23.37
N TYR A 60 47.06 -18.06 -23.02
CA TYR A 60 46.61 -18.14 -21.63
C TYR A 60 46.94 -19.52 -21.04
N PRO A 61 47.54 -19.61 -19.85
CA PRO A 61 47.67 -20.87 -19.12
C PRO A 61 46.33 -21.31 -18.50
N PRO A 62 46.13 -22.63 -18.25
CA PRO A 62 44.88 -23.18 -17.76
C PRO A 62 44.63 -22.76 -16.29
N TYR A 63 43.52 -22.06 -16.07
CA TYR A 63 43.10 -21.59 -14.75
C TYR A 63 42.58 -22.77 -13.90
N LYS A 64 43.24 -23.01 -12.76
CA LYS A 64 42.80 -23.95 -11.73
C LYS A 64 41.50 -23.47 -11.08
N ASN A 65 40.57 -24.40 -10.88
CA ASN A 65 39.31 -24.22 -10.15
C ASN A 65 39.57 -23.84 -8.69
N GLY A 66 39.59 -22.53 -8.40
CA GLY A 66 39.51 -21.99 -7.05
C GLY A 66 38.05 -21.74 -6.66
N SER A 67 37.62 -22.33 -5.55
CA SER A 67 36.31 -22.11 -4.92
C SER A 67 36.07 -20.62 -4.65
N LYS A 68 35.22 -20.00 -5.46
CA LYS A 68 34.82 -18.59 -5.30
C LYS A 68 33.94 -18.46 -4.06
N LYS A 69 34.54 -17.98 -2.97
CA LYS A 69 33.82 -17.34 -1.87
C LYS A 69 33.10 -16.12 -2.45
N ALA A 70 31.77 -16.12 -2.42
CA ALA A 70 30.97 -14.98 -2.82
C ALA A 70 31.25 -13.82 -1.87
N ALA A 71 32.07 -12.86 -2.33
CA ALA A 71 32.27 -11.61 -1.63
C ALA A 71 30.94 -10.83 -1.67
N VAL A 72 30.26 -10.79 -0.53
CA VAL A 72 29.13 -9.90 -0.29
C VAL A 72 29.67 -8.48 -0.33
N LYS A 73 29.53 -7.82 -1.47
CA LYS A 73 29.79 -6.38 -1.61
C LYS A 73 28.68 -5.63 -0.88
N HIS A 74 28.94 -5.22 0.35
CA HIS A 74 28.13 -4.22 1.04
C HIS A 74 28.31 -2.89 0.31
N VAL A 75 27.26 -2.43 -0.38
CA VAL A 75 27.23 -1.09 -0.97
C VAL A 75 26.82 -0.14 0.15
N HIS A 76 27.80 0.60 0.69
CA HIS A 76 27.53 1.74 1.55
C HIS A 76 26.97 2.87 0.68
N PHE A 77 25.74 3.28 0.95
CA PHE A 77 25.19 4.53 0.42
C PHE A 77 25.49 5.63 1.43
N ASP A 78 26.46 6.49 1.11
CA ASP A 78 26.62 7.76 1.83
C ASP A 78 25.44 8.66 1.45
N LEU A 79 24.45 8.71 2.34
CA LEU A 79 23.37 9.68 2.26
C LEU A 79 23.91 11.04 2.69
N PRO A 80 23.66 12.13 1.93
CA PRO A 80 24.03 13.47 2.36
C PRO A 80 23.31 13.79 3.68
N ASP A 81 24.03 14.41 4.62
CA ASP A 81 23.55 14.76 5.95
C ASP A 81 22.26 15.60 5.90
N SER A 82 21.12 14.89 5.95
CA SER A 82 19.76 15.41 5.75
C SER A 82 19.29 16.37 6.86
N ARG A 83 20.07 16.52 7.93
CA ARG A 83 19.72 17.33 9.10
C ARG A 83 19.81 18.83 8.88
N GLN A 84 20.64 19.31 7.95
CA GLN A 84 20.77 20.76 7.73
C GLN A 84 19.73 21.34 6.75
N SER A 85 19.29 20.53 5.78
CA SER A 85 18.32 21.00 4.76
C SER A 85 16.90 21.11 5.31
N THR A 86 16.49 20.20 6.19
CA THR A 86 15.14 20.19 6.77
C THR A 86 14.88 21.36 7.72
N VAL A 87 15.89 21.82 8.44
CA VAL A 87 15.77 23.00 9.34
C VAL A 87 15.59 24.28 8.52
N LYS A 88 16.33 24.44 7.41
CA LYS A 88 16.21 25.62 6.54
C LYS A 88 14.83 25.71 5.89
N ILE A 89 14.32 24.59 5.39
CA ILE A 89 12.97 24.51 4.78
C ILE A 89 11.88 24.82 5.83
N ALA A 90 12.02 24.30 7.05
CA ALA A 90 11.04 24.56 8.12
C ALA A 90 11.03 26.04 8.58
N ILE A 91 12.20 26.70 8.61
CA ILE A 91 12.31 28.12 8.96
C ILE A 91 11.69 29.00 7.86
N GLU A 92 11.97 28.70 6.60
CA GLU A 92 11.45 29.45 5.45
C GLU A 92 9.91 29.33 5.33
N GLN A 93 9.38 28.13 5.56
CA GLN A 93 7.93 27.92 5.58
C GLN A 93 7.24 28.70 6.71
N ARG A 94 7.88 28.78 7.89
CA ARG A 94 7.36 29.55 9.03
C ARG A 94 7.33 31.06 8.76
N GLN A 95 8.30 31.57 7.99
CA GLN A 95 8.31 32.98 7.58
C GLN A 95 7.21 33.30 6.56
N GLN A 96 6.93 32.39 5.62
CA GLN A 96 5.82 32.56 4.67
C GLN A 96 4.45 32.55 5.37
N ASP A 97 4.23 31.64 6.32
CA ASP A 97 2.98 31.59 7.09
C ASP A 97 2.75 32.86 7.93
N MET A 98 3.83 33.47 8.43
CA MET A 98 3.77 34.73 9.18
C MET A 98 3.36 35.91 8.29
N GLN A 99 3.84 35.98 7.04
CA GLN A 99 3.48 37.06 6.12
C GLN A 99 2.03 36.99 5.64
N LEU A 100 1.46 35.78 5.55
CA LEU A 100 0.06 35.58 5.12
C LEU A 100 -0.97 35.89 6.21
N GLN A 101 -0.57 35.99 7.49
CA GLN A 101 -1.49 36.35 8.59
C GLN A 101 -1.67 37.85 8.79
N THR A 102 -0.75 38.67 8.28
CA THR A 102 -0.72 40.13 8.51
C THR A 102 -1.95 40.91 7.98
N PRO A 103 -2.62 40.54 6.87
CA PRO A 103 -3.77 41.33 6.41
C PRO A 103 -5.09 41.01 7.13
N LYS A 104 -5.24 39.85 7.79
CA LYS A 104 -6.54 39.43 8.37
C LYS A 104 -6.78 39.88 9.81
N GLN A 105 -5.75 40.33 10.52
CA GLN A 105 -5.95 40.91 11.86
C GLN A 105 -6.33 42.39 11.82
N GLN A 106 -5.94 43.13 10.77
CA GLN A 106 -6.20 44.56 10.69
C GLN A 106 -7.69 44.86 10.43
N GLU A 107 -8.40 43.99 9.70
CA GLU A 107 -9.84 44.13 9.43
C GLU A 107 -10.74 43.78 10.65
N ARG A 108 -10.19 43.13 11.68
CA ARG A 108 -10.95 42.77 12.90
C ARG A 108 -10.97 43.89 13.95
N ASN A 109 -10.10 44.89 13.84
CA ASN A 109 -10.01 46.01 14.79
C ASN A 109 -10.89 47.22 14.44
N GLU A 110 -11.58 47.21 13.29
CA GLU A 110 -12.47 48.33 12.88
C GLU A 110 -13.97 48.03 13.05
N ARG A 111 -14.36 47.01 13.82
CA ARG A 111 -15.78 46.86 14.20
C ARG A 111 -16.10 47.71 15.44
N PRO A 112 -16.98 48.71 15.34
CA PRO A 112 -17.44 49.48 16.49
C PRO A 112 -18.06 48.57 17.54
N THR A 113 -17.68 48.77 18.79
CA THR A 113 -18.22 48.12 19.98
C THR A 113 -19.67 48.52 20.21
N LEU A 114 -20.60 47.89 19.48
CA LEU A 114 -22.00 47.90 19.87
C LEU A 114 -22.15 47.11 21.18
N TYR A 115 -22.68 47.80 22.19
CA TYR A 115 -22.98 47.32 23.53
C TYR A 115 -23.56 45.90 23.52
N ARG A 116 -22.73 44.93 23.89
CA ARG A 116 -23.14 43.55 24.10
C ARG A 116 -23.79 43.47 25.48
N GLN A 117 -25.12 43.39 25.51
CA GLN A 117 -25.83 43.09 26.73
C GLN A 117 -25.35 41.75 27.32
N PRO A 118 -25.19 41.65 28.65
CA PRO A 118 -24.84 40.41 29.32
C PRO A 118 -25.96 39.39 29.15
N THR A 119 -25.68 38.33 28.39
CA THR A 119 -26.58 37.17 28.28
C THR A 119 -26.58 36.42 29.62
N PRO A 120 -27.73 36.21 30.28
CA PRO A 120 -27.83 35.45 31.51
C PRO A 120 -27.42 33.99 31.28
N LEU A 121 -26.56 33.47 32.16
CA LEU A 121 -26.15 32.07 32.18
C LEU A 121 -27.34 31.19 32.59
N PRO A 122 -27.71 30.15 31.80
CA PRO A 122 -28.70 29.18 32.25
C PRO A 122 -28.11 28.32 33.36
N HIS A 123 -28.75 28.36 34.53
CA HIS A 123 -28.52 27.45 35.65
C HIS A 123 -28.72 26.01 35.20
N ARG A 124 -27.64 25.23 35.28
CA ARG A 124 -27.63 23.80 34.98
C ARG A 124 -28.17 23.07 36.20
N HIS A 125 -29.44 22.70 36.17
CA HIS A 125 -30.04 21.79 37.14
C HIS A 125 -29.35 20.42 37.04
N GLU A 126 -28.61 20.05 38.07
CA GLU A 126 -28.19 18.67 38.32
C GLU A 126 -29.41 17.87 38.75
N GLN A 127 -30.05 17.20 37.80
CA GLN A 127 -30.98 16.12 38.11
C GLN A 127 -30.22 14.80 38.05
N HIS A 128 -29.92 14.29 39.24
CA HIS A 128 -29.54 12.91 39.50
C HIS A 128 -30.66 11.97 39.01
N THR A 129 -30.55 11.46 37.78
CA THR A 129 -31.32 10.28 37.37
C THR A 129 -30.53 9.02 37.70
N SER A 130 -30.97 8.37 38.78
CA SER A 130 -30.68 7.01 39.17
C SER A 130 -30.62 6.05 37.97
N ARG A 131 -29.44 5.44 37.81
CA ARG A 131 -29.12 4.43 36.80
C ARG A 131 -29.93 3.15 37.11
N PRO A 132 -30.74 2.62 36.19
CA PRO A 132 -31.43 1.35 36.40
C PRO A 132 -30.42 0.20 36.48
N SER A 133 -30.61 -0.67 37.46
CA SER A 133 -29.83 -1.90 37.65
C SER A 133 -30.16 -2.89 36.52
N TYR A 134 -29.18 -3.21 35.68
CA TYR A 134 -29.34 -4.25 34.66
C TYR A 134 -29.25 -5.64 35.32
N PRO A 135 -30.13 -6.58 34.96
CA PRO A 135 -30.03 -7.96 35.41
C PRO A 135 -28.81 -8.67 34.77
N PRO A 136 -28.14 -9.57 35.50
CA PRO A 136 -27.03 -10.35 34.96
C PRO A 136 -27.52 -11.30 33.84
N PRO A 137 -26.69 -11.53 32.80
CA PRO A 137 -27.03 -12.47 31.74
C PRO A 137 -27.01 -13.92 32.24
N PRO A 138 -27.91 -14.79 31.74
CA PRO A 138 -27.94 -16.20 32.12
C PRO A 138 -26.73 -16.95 31.57
N TYR A 139 -26.02 -17.63 32.46
CA TYR A 139 -24.96 -18.57 32.13
C TYR A 139 -25.57 -19.83 31.48
N ASN A 140 -25.44 -19.94 30.17
CA ASN A 140 -25.69 -21.20 29.47
C ASN A 140 -24.39 -22.02 29.45
N HIS A 141 -24.34 -23.04 30.31
CA HIS A 141 -23.38 -24.14 30.20
C HIS A 141 -23.86 -25.11 29.11
N PRO A 142 -23.12 -25.30 28.00
CA PRO A 142 -23.40 -26.40 27.10
C PRO A 142 -22.90 -27.70 27.72
N THR A 143 -23.86 -28.52 28.14
CA THR A 143 -23.68 -29.91 28.52
C THR A 143 -23.04 -30.68 27.37
N HIS A 144 -21.87 -31.26 27.62
CA HIS A 144 -21.24 -32.27 26.78
C HIS A 144 -22.22 -33.44 26.59
N GLN A 145 -22.78 -33.61 25.38
CA GLN A 145 -23.27 -34.90 24.93
C GLN A 145 -22.26 -35.50 23.94
N GLN A 146 -21.52 -36.47 24.46
CA GLN A 146 -20.85 -37.51 23.68
C GLN A 146 -21.91 -38.27 22.89
N TYR A 147 -21.86 -38.19 21.56
CA TYR A 147 -22.36 -39.26 20.70
C TYR A 147 -21.21 -39.73 19.82
N HIS A 148 -20.69 -40.91 20.16
CA HIS A 148 -19.83 -41.73 19.33
C HIS A 148 -20.64 -42.23 18.13
N GLN A 149 -20.44 -41.63 16.95
CA GLN A 149 -20.79 -42.26 15.68
C GLN A 149 -19.51 -42.78 15.03
N HIS A 150 -19.27 -44.08 15.21
CA HIS A 150 -18.31 -44.85 14.45
C HIS A 150 -18.82 -45.01 13.01
N HIS A 151 -18.55 -44.03 12.15
CA HIS A 151 -18.60 -44.25 10.72
C HIS A 151 -17.27 -44.86 10.25
N HIS A 152 -17.29 -46.15 9.94
CA HIS A 152 -16.28 -46.80 9.11
C HIS A 152 -16.24 -46.11 7.74
N GLN A 153 -15.39 -45.10 7.61
CA GLN A 153 -15.05 -44.52 6.31
C GLN A 153 -14.14 -45.49 5.59
N GLN A 154 -14.67 -46.04 4.50
CA GLN A 154 -13.93 -46.79 3.51
C GLN A 154 -12.80 -45.90 2.98
N PHE A 155 -11.55 -46.34 3.18
CA PHE A 155 -10.35 -45.73 2.62
C PHE A 155 -10.35 -45.96 1.10
N ASN A 156 -11.08 -45.12 0.37
CA ASN A 156 -10.90 -45.01 -1.06
C ASN A 156 -9.51 -44.40 -1.31
N ASN A 157 -8.62 -45.20 -1.90
CA ASN A 157 -7.32 -44.79 -2.45
C ASN A 157 -7.51 -43.71 -3.52
N THR A 158 -7.79 -42.48 -3.12
CA THR A 158 -7.76 -41.32 -4.00
C THR A 158 -6.29 -40.96 -4.25
N LEU A 159 -5.90 -40.91 -5.52
CA LEU A 159 -4.57 -40.49 -5.97
C LEU A 159 -4.11 -39.23 -5.21
N PRO A 160 -2.80 -39.12 -4.88
CA PRO A 160 -2.24 -37.95 -4.22
C PRO A 160 -2.61 -36.71 -5.04
N THR A 161 -3.56 -35.94 -4.51
CA THR A 161 -4.00 -34.69 -5.11
C THR A 161 -2.80 -33.75 -5.04
N THR A 162 -2.19 -33.48 -6.19
CA THR A 162 -1.06 -32.56 -6.30
C THR A 162 -1.52 -31.21 -5.74
N LEU A 163 -0.97 -30.86 -4.57
CA LEU A 163 -1.32 -29.59 -3.91
C LEU A 163 -1.05 -28.45 -4.92
N PRO A 164 -2.05 -27.59 -5.18
CA PRO A 164 -1.90 -26.51 -6.14
C PRO A 164 -0.70 -25.66 -5.72
N HIS A 165 0.19 -25.40 -6.68
CA HIS A 165 1.39 -24.60 -6.42
C HIS A 165 0.94 -23.23 -5.89
N PRO A 166 1.54 -22.75 -4.79
CA PRO A 166 1.14 -21.47 -4.21
C PRO A 166 1.38 -20.37 -5.25
N ARG A 167 0.31 -19.62 -5.56
CA ARG A 167 0.40 -18.50 -6.49
C ARG A 167 1.42 -17.49 -5.98
N PRO A 168 2.26 -16.91 -6.86
CA PRO A 168 3.18 -15.83 -6.49
C PRO A 168 2.40 -14.72 -5.78
N THR A 169 2.87 -14.29 -4.60
CA THR A 169 2.12 -13.35 -3.75
C THR A 169 2.98 -12.16 -3.33
N ILE A 170 2.44 -10.95 -3.50
CA ILE A 170 3.04 -9.69 -3.05
C ILE A 170 2.24 -9.18 -1.86
N TYR A 171 2.92 -8.98 -0.74
CA TYR A 171 2.35 -8.35 0.45
C TYR A 171 2.78 -6.88 0.52
N ILE A 172 1.83 -5.95 0.53
CA ILE A 172 2.08 -4.52 0.65
C ILE A 172 1.51 -4.04 1.99
N ILE A 173 2.38 -3.63 2.91
CA ILE A 173 1.99 -3.30 4.28
C ILE A 173 2.13 -1.80 4.51
N SER A 174 1.05 -1.11 4.87
CA SER A 174 1.12 0.30 5.26
C SER A 174 0.99 0.48 6.77
N TYR A 175 1.84 1.33 7.37
CA TYR A 175 1.83 1.57 8.82
C TYR A 175 2.14 3.03 9.22
N SER A 176 2.03 3.32 10.52
CA SER A 176 2.22 4.64 11.14
C SER A 176 3.56 4.67 11.87
N THR A 177 4.43 5.62 11.51
CA THR A 177 5.70 5.83 12.22
C THR A 177 5.51 6.50 13.58
N ALA A 178 4.35 7.12 13.85
CA ALA A 178 4.06 7.70 15.15
C ALA A 178 3.83 6.63 16.23
N ILE A 179 3.33 5.46 15.82
CA ILE A 179 3.08 4.30 16.67
C ILE A 179 4.32 3.40 16.73
N THR A 180 4.96 3.12 15.59
CA THR A 180 6.17 2.28 15.52
C THR A 180 7.44 3.12 15.61
N ARG A 181 7.76 3.62 16.81
CA ARG A 181 8.89 4.55 16.99
C ARG A 181 10.26 3.89 16.93
N THR A 182 10.34 2.60 17.23
CA THR A 182 11.60 1.84 17.25
C THR A 182 11.69 0.91 16.04
N GLU A 183 12.92 0.61 15.64
CA GLU A 183 13.19 -0.36 14.58
C GLU A 183 12.71 -1.76 14.97
N SER A 184 12.95 -2.19 16.21
CA SER A 184 12.48 -3.48 16.73
C SER A 184 10.95 -3.64 16.68
N ALA A 185 10.20 -2.58 17.04
CA ALA A 185 8.75 -2.58 16.94
C ALA A 185 8.28 -2.63 15.48
N THR A 186 9.00 -1.95 14.58
CA THR A 186 8.72 -1.96 13.14
C THR A 186 8.92 -3.36 12.56
N LEU A 187 10.05 -4.01 12.85
CA LEU A 187 10.36 -5.37 12.38
C LEU A 187 9.34 -6.39 12.92
N SER A 188 9.01 -6.31 14.21
CA SER A 188 8.00 -7.18 14.83
C SER A 188 6.63 -6.99 14.20
N LEU A 189 6.24 -5.75 13.94
CA LEU A 189 5.00 -5.44 13.23
C LEU A 189 5.02 -6.04 11.83
N LEU A 190 6.06 -5.80 11.02
CA LEU A 190 6.12 -6.29 9.64
C LEU A 190 6.07 -7.83 9.59
N ALA A 191 6.79 -8.51 10.46
CA ALA A 191 6.78 -9.97 10.57
C ALA A 191 5.38 -10.51 10.91
N SER A 192 4.62 -9.82 11.77
CA SER A 192 3.24 -10.23 12.13
C SER A 192 2.22 -10.07 11.00
N GLN A 193 2.54 -9.28 9.95
CA GLN A 193 1.61 -8.97 8.87
C GLN A 193 1.71 -9.91 7.67
N VAL A 194 2.64 -10.87 7.69
CA VAL A 194 2.80 -11.88 6.64
C VAL A 194 2.65 -13.29 7.22
N PRO A 195 2.24 -14.29 6.43
CA PRO A 195 2.21 -15.67 6.90
C PRO A 195 3.59 -16.13 7.39
N LEU A 196 3.61 -16.92 8.46
CA LEU A 196 4.83 -17.54 8.93
C LEU A 196 5.29 -18.61 7.92
N ARG A 197 6.50 -18.43 7.37
CA ARG A 197 7.11 -19.32 6.38
C ARG A 197 8.53 -19.71 6.79
N HIS A 198 9.01 -20.82 6.23
CA HIS A 198 10.40 -21.25 6.36
C HIS A 198 10.97 -21.56 4.96
N PRO A 199 11.86 -20.72 4.41
CA PRO A 199 12.41 -19.49 5.00
C PRO A 199 11.35 -18.36 5.14
N PRO A 200 11.58 -17.36 6.02
CA PRO A 200 10.70 -16.21 6.14
C PRO A 200 10.50 -15.48 4.81
N ILE A 201 9.32 -14.89 4.62
CA ILE A 201 9.00 -14.11 3.41
C ILE A 201 9.94 -12.90 3.37
N PRO A 202 10.73 -12.70 2.30
CA PRO A 202 11.68 -11.60 2.22
C PRO A 202 10.94 -10.25 2.18
N HIS A 203 11.39 -9.31 3.02
CA HIS A 203 10.99 -7.91 2.97
C HIS A 203 11.97 -7.14 2.09
N LEU A 204 11.47 -6.50 1.04
CA LEU A 204 12.32 -5.87 0.04
C LEU A 204 12.85 -4.52 0.53
N TYR A 205 11.95 -3.62 0.91
CA TYR A 205 12.26 -2.28 1.43
C TYR A 205 10.99 -1.57 1.96
N THR A 206 11.21 -0.40 2.56
CA THR A 206 10.15 0.51 3.01
C THR A 206 10.19 1.82 2.24
N ILE A 207 9.05 2.26 1.71
CA ILE A 207 8.85 3.61 1.17
C ILE A 207 8.45 4.54 2.33
N ASP A 208 9.26 5.56 2.59
CA ASP A 208 8.94 6.62 3.56
C ASP A 208 8.18 7.76 2.89
N ALA A 209 6.87 7.81 3.16
CA ALA A 209 5.97 8.82 2.62
C ALA A 209 5.82 10.06 3.52
N ARG A 210 6.73 10.29 4.49
CA ARG A 210 6.68 11.49 5.35
C ARG A 210 6.99 12.78 4.60
N ASN A 211 7.79 12.71 3.54
CA ASN A 211 8.18 13.87 2.71
C ASN A 211 7.22 14.14 1.55
N ILE A 212 6.20 13.30 1.35
CA ILE A 212 5.18 13.47 0.32
C ILE A 212 4.12 14.45 0.82
N GLN A 213 3.67 15.35 -0.05
CA GLN A 213 2.67 16.36 0.27
C GLN A 213 1.41 15.71 0.88
N PRO A 214 1.00 16.08 2.10
CA PRO A 214 -0.21 15.53 2.70
C PRO A 214 -1.46 16.13 2.04
N PRO A 215 -2.57 15.38 1.96
CA PRO A 215 -3.87 15.97 1.63
C PRO A 215 -4.26 17.04 2.66
N SER A 216 -5.17 17.93 2.27
CA SER A 216 -5.64 18.98 3.18
C SER A 216 -6.26 18.40 4.46
N PRO A 217 -6.16 19.09 5.61
CA PRO A 217 -6.72 18.60 6.87
C PRO A 217 -8.23 18.31 6.80
N SER A 218 -8.99 19.11 6.05
CA SER A 218 -10.44 18.93 5.88
C SER A 218 -10.78 17.63 5.15
N LEU A 219 -9.96 17.23 4.16
CA LEU A 219 -10.09 15.94 3.49
C LEU A 219 -9.61 14.80 4.38
N CYS A 220 -8.51 14.99 5.10
CA CYS A 220 -7.98 14.00 6.03
C CYS A 220 -8.95 13.64 7.16
N ALA A 221 -9.80 14.59 7.58
CA ALA A 221 -10.85 14.35 8.58
C ALA A 221 -12.00 13.49 8.05
N ARG A 222 -12.19 13.42 6.73
CA ARG A 222 -13.32 12.73 6.09
C ARG A 222 -12.93 11.40 5.44
N TYR A 223 -11.73 11.32 4.89
CA TYR A 223 -11.28 10.22 4.04
C TYR A 223 -9.93 9.69 4.50
N SER A 224 -9.69 8.40 4.30
CA SER A 224 -8.38 7.75 4.38
C SER A 224 -7.77 7.61 2.99
N GLY A 225 -6.55 7.06 2.91
CA GLY A 225 -5.87 6.77 1.64
C GLY A 225 -6.55 5.71 0.76
N LEU A 226 -7.63 5.07 1.23
CA LEU A 226 -8.45 4.21 0.37
C LEU A 226 -9.36 4.99 -0.58
N ALA A 227 -9.74 6.22 -0.23
CA ALA A 227 -10.62 7.00 -1.07
C ALA A 227 -9.89 7.40 -2.37
N PRO A 228 -10.48 7.19 -3.57
CA PRO A 228 -9.85 7.55 -4.84
C PRO A 228 -9.39 9.00 -4.90
N LEU A 229 -10.19 9.93 -4.36
CA LEU A 229 -9.83 11.34 -4.25
C LEU A 229 -8.51 11.57 -3.50
N ILE A 230 -8.28 10.85 -2.39
CA ILE A 230 -7.03 10.97 -1.63
C ILE A 230 -5.86 10.35 -2.43
N GLN A 231 -6.10 9.25 -3.15
CA GLN A 231 -5.09 8.66 -4.02
C GLN A 231 -4.67 9.62 -5.12
N ASP A 232 -5.62 10.30 -5.76
CA ASP A 232 -5.32 11.25 -6.83
C ASP A 232 -4.54 12.46 -6.31
N ILE A 233 -4.92 13.02 -5.15
CA ILE A 233 -4.18 14.12 -4.50
C ILE A 233 -2.75 13.71 -4.15
N VAL A 234 -2.58 12.54 -3.52
CA VAL A 234 -1.23 12.06 -3.15
C VAL A 234 -0.39 11.78 -4.41
N MET A 235 -1.00 11.33 -5.50
CA MET A 235 -0.33 11.13 -6.78
C MET A 235 -0.05 12.41 -7.56
N GLN A 236 -0.49 13.60 -7.12
CA GLN A 236 -0.01 14.86 -7.71
C GLN A 236 1.44 15.16 -7.32
N ASP A 237 1.95 14.54 -6.27
CA ASP A 237 3.33 14.65 -5.84
C ASP A 237 4.26 13.78 -6.71
N LEU A 238 5.24 14.40 -7.36
CA LEU A 238 6.19 13.72 -8.25
C LEU A 238 7.03 12.65 -7.53
N ALA A 239 7.37 12.86 -6.26
CA ALA A 239 8.11 11.87 -5.48
C ALA A 239 7.24 10.64 -5.20
N ALA A 240 5.93 10.85 -4.97
CA ALA A 240 4.98 9.75 -4.82
C ALA A 240 4.84 8.94 -6.12
N GLN A 241 4.68 9.60 -7.27
CA GLN A 241 4.60 8.93 -8.58
C GLN A 241 5.85 8.09 -8.85
N LYS A 242 7.04 8.68 -8.67
CA LYS A 242 8.32 7.99 -8.89
C LYS A 242 8.49 6.78 -7.95
N ALA A 243 8.07 6.91 -6.69
CA ALA A 243 8.12 5.81 -5.73
C ALA A 243 7.20 4.64 -6.16
N VAL A 244 5.99 4.96 -6.66
CA VAL A 244 5.06 3.95 -7.19
C VAL A 244 5.66 3.27 -8.43
N GLU A 245 6.16 4.05 -9.39
CA GLU A 245 6.76 3.52 -10.62
C GLU A 245 7.95 2.60 -10.33
N THR A 246 8.87 3.04 -9.47
CA THR A 246 10.03 2.26 -9.05
C THR A 246 9.59 0.95 -8.39
N ALA A 247 8.61 1.01 -7.49
CA ALA A 247 8.12 -0.18 -6.80
C ALA A 247 7.46 -1.19 -7.73
N VAL A 248 6.64 -0.72 -8.67
CA VAL A 248 6.00 -1.58 -9.66
C VAL A 248 7.06 -2.24 -10.54
N GLY A 249 8.05 -1.49 -11.02
CA GLY A 249 9.16 -2.02 -11.83
C GLY A 249 9.95 -3.11 -11.11
N GLU A 250 10.37 -2.86 -9.88
CA GLU A 250 11.15 -3.81 -9.09
C GLU A 250 10.36 -5.08 -8.72
N LEU A 251 9.08 -4.93 -8.37
CA LEU A 251 8.21 -6.07 -8.12
C LEU A 251 8.08 -6.92 -9.39
N LEU A 252 7.76 -6.31 -10.53
CA LEU A 252 7.59 -7.04 -11.80
C LEU A 252 8.87 -7.70 -12.30
N LEU A 253 10.04 -7.08 -12.10
CA LEU A 253 11.33 -7.70 -12.44
C LEU A 253 11.56 -9.00 -11.65
N ARG A 254 11.18 -9.03 -10.37
CA ARG A 254 11.32 -10.23 -9.55
C ARG A 254 10.38 -11.38 -9.95
N PHE A 255 9.20 -11.07 -10.47
CA PHE A 255 8.25 -12.09 -10.95
C PHE A 255 8.43 -12.45 -12.43
N GLY A 256 9.07 -11.59 -13.24
CA GLY A 256 9.23 -11.79 -14.68
C GLY A 256 10.28 -12.81 -15.08
N ASN A 257 11.28 -13.11 -14.23
CA ASN A 257 12.45 -13.88 -14.63
C ASN A 257 12.25 -15.42 -14.69
N GLY A 258 11.04 -15.93 -14.48
CA GLY A 258 10.68 -17.34 -14.76
C GLY A 258 11.34 -18.43 -13.90
N GLU A 259 12.50 -18.16 -13.29
CA GLU A 259 13.30 -19.16 -12.57
C GLU A 259 12.76 -19.48 -11.17
N GLN A 260 11.77 -18.75 -10.68
CA GLN A 260 11.38 -18.80 -9.26
C GLN A 260 9.87 -18.79 -9.07
N ARG A 261 9.23 -19.86 -9.54
CA ARG A 261 7.81 -20.15 -9.25
C ARG A 261 7.61 -20.25 -7.73
N GLY A 262 6.48 -19.73 -7.24
CA GLY A 262 6.10 -19.81 -5.82
C GLY A 262 6.73 -18.77 -4.89
N ARG A 263 7.34 -17.69 -5.41
CA ARG A 263 7.90 -16.64 -4.54
C ARG A 263 6.81 -15.77 -3.91
N GLU A 264 6.93 -15.63 -2.60
CA GLU A 264 6.26 -14.60 -1.82
C GLU A 264 7.26 -13.48 -1.55
N VAL A 265 6.83 -12.23 -1.66
CA VAL A 265 7.65 -11.07 -1.26
C VAL A 265 6.79 -10.08 -0.49
N SER A 266 7.41 -9.29 0.38
CA SER A 266 6.75 -8.21 1.07
C SER A 266 7.47 -6.88 0.90
N MET A 267 6.73 -5.78 0.93
CA MET A 267 7.25 -4.43 1.03
C MET A 267 6.35 -3.61 1.94
N SER A 268 6.84 -2.45 2.39
CA SER A 268 6.02 -1.57 3.22
C SER A 268 6.05 -0.11 2.80
N VAL A 269 5.02 0.63 3.21
CA VAL A 269 4.91 2.07 3.03
C VAL A 269 4.55 2.70 4.38
N CYS A 270 5.29 3.70 4.82
CA CYS A 270 5.03 4.34 6.10
C CYS A 270 4.80 5.83 5.96
N CYS A 271 3.98 6.39 6.82
CA CYS A 271 3.88 7.83 7.02
C CYS A 271 3.60 8.11 8.49
N ARG A 272 3.56 9.39 8.90
CA ARG A 272 3.35 9.74 10.32
C ARG A 272 2.09 9.12 10.90
N ALA A 273 0.93 9.30 10.27
CA ALA A 273 -0.35 8.84 10.78
C ALA A 273 -0.71 7.39 10.37
N GLY A 274 -0.12 6.86 9.30
CA GLY A 274 -0.43 5.52 8.79
C GLY A 274 -1.83 5.35 8.18
N THR A 275 -2.51 6.45 7.82
CA THR A 275 -3.90 6.40 7.33
C THR A 275 -4.13 7.07 5.97
N HIS A 276 -3.31 8.06 5.57
CA HIS A 276 -3.50 8.80 4.30
C HIS A 276 -2.44 8.44 3.25
N ARG A 277 -1.29 9.12 3.27
CA ARG A 277 -0.23 9.00 2.25
C ARG A 277 0.25 7.56 2.06
N SER A 278 0.59 6.87 3.15
CA SER A 278 1.11 5.50 3.07
C SER A 278 0.07 4.50 2.53
N VAL A 279 -1.21 4.67 2.90
CA VAL A 279 -2.31 3.85 2.39
C VAL A 279 -2.54 4.13 0.91
N ALA A 280 -2.58 5.40 0.50
CA ALA A 280 -2.80 5.81 -0.88
C ALA A 280 -1.73 5.26 -1.84
N ILE A 281 -0.45 5.37 -1.45
CA ILE A 281 0.67 4.84 -2.24
C ILE A 281 0.63 3.31 -2.30
N ALA A 282 0.38 2.64 -1.17
CA ALA A 282 0.27 1.18 -1.14
C ALA A 282 -0.84 0.65 -2.06
N GLU A 283 -2.02 1.28 -2.02
CA GLU A 283 -3.13 0.94 -2.91
C GLU A 283 -2.81 1.22 -4.37
N ARG A 284 -2.15 2.34 -4.69
CA ARG A 284 -1.76 2.64 -6.07
C ARG A 284 -0.76 1.62 -6.61
N ILE A 285 0.25 1.24 -5.82
CA ILE A 285 1.19 0.16 -6.20
C ILE A 285 0.41 -1.11 -6.49
N ALA A 286 -0.53 -1.49 -5.63
CA ALA A 286 -1.33 -2.70 -5.80
C ALA A 286 -2.18 -2.68 -7.09
N GLN A 287 -2.81 -1.54 -7.40
CA GLN A 287 -3.57 -1.34 -8.63
C GLN A 287 -2.68 -1.47 -9.86
N CYS A 288 -1.53 -0.77 -9.88
CA CYS A 288 -0.58 -0.80 -10.99
C CYS A 288 0.00 -2.20 -11.22
N VAL A 289 0.37 -2.93 -10.15
CA VAL A 289 0.85 -4.31 -10.26
C VAL A 289 -0.23 -5.23 -10.85
N LYS A 290 -1.47 -5.14 -10.36
CA LYS A 290 -2.59 -5.96 -10.90
C LYS A 290 -2.83 -5.66 -12.37
N TRP A 291 -2.81 -4.39 -12.75
CA TRP A 291 -2.96 -3.94 -14.13
C TRP A 291 -1.86 -4.51 -15.04
N GLU A 292 -0.60 -4.36 -14.63
CA GLU A 292 0.56 -4.83 -15.40
C GLU A 292 0.60 -6.35 -15.56
N VAL A 293 0.27 -7.09 -14.51
CA VAL A 293 0.19 -8.56 -14.55
C VAL A 293 -0.94 -9.01 -15.48
N GLY A 294 -2.12 -8.38 -15.39
CA GLY A 294 -3.25 -8.68 -16.28
C GLY A 294 -2.92 -8.41 -17.75
N ARG A 295 -2.19 -7.32 -18.03
CA ARG A 295 -1.73 -6.96 -19.38
C ARG A 295 -0.82 -8.01 -20.01
N ARG A 296 0.04 -8.68 -19.22
CA ARG A 296 1.03 -9.66 -19.70
C ARG A 296 0.48 -11.06 -20.01
N ARG A 297 -0.84 -11.31 -19.87
CA ARG A 297 -1.53 -12.57 -20.24
C ARG A 297 -0.94 -13.89 -19.69
N GLY A 298 -0.15 -13.85 -18.61
CA GLY A 298 0.36 -15.05 -17.96
C GLY A 298 -0.76 -15.82 -17.25
N ALA A 299 -0.90 -17.13 -17.52
CA ALA A 299 -1.94 -17.98 -16.95
C ALA A 299 -1.89 -18.10 -15.41
N GLU A 300 -0.71 -17.86 -14.81
CA GLU A 300 -0.56 -17.73 -13.35
C GLU A 300 -0.54 -16.25 -12.95
N GLY A 301 -1.70 -15.75 -12.54
CA GLY A 301 -1.81 -14.40 -11.99
C GLY A 301 -1.05 -14.24 -10.67
N VAL A 302 -0.49 -13.06 -10.44
CA VAL A 302 0.12 -12.66 -9.17
C VAL A 302 -0.97 -12.23 -8.20
N ARG A 303 -0.93 -12.77 -6.97
CA ARG A 303 -1.81 -12.33 -5.89
C ARG A 303 -1.20 -11.11 -5.22
N VAL A 304 -1.96 -10.03 -5.08
CA VAL A 304 -1.53 -8.85 -4.33
C VAL A 304 -2.40 -8.70 -3.09
N VAL A 305 -1.76 -8.64 -1.93
CA VAL A 305 -2.39 -8.52 -0.61
C VAL A 305 -1.95 -7.20 0.03
N CYS A 306 -2.89 -6.26 0.18
CA CYS A 306 -2.66 -5.02 0.91
C CYS A 306 -3.11 -5.17 2.37
N ARG A 307 -2.31 -4.69 3.31
CA ARG A 307 -2.66 -4.62 4.74
C ARG A 307 -2.37 -3.22 5.28
N HIS A 308 -3.37 -2.60 5.90
CA HIS A 308 -3.24 -1.26 6.47
C HIS A 308 -3.34 -1.31 8.00
N VAL A 309 -2.20 -1.47 8.66
CA VAL A 309 -2.14 -1.86 10.08
C VAL A 309 -2.73 -0.81 11.02
N HIS A 310 -2.48 0.46 10.72
CA HIS A 310 -2.90 1.59 11.56
C HIS A 310 -3.85 2.55 10.84
N ARG A 311 -4.50 2.08 9.77
CA ARG A 311 -5.49 2.90 9.07
C ARG A 311 -6.67 3.17 10.02
N VAL A 312 -7.08 4.43 10.08
CA VAL A 312 -8.32 4.84 10.69
C VAL A 312 -9.32 5.11 9.57
N LYS A 313 -10.45 4.39 9.58
CA LYS A 313 -11.49 4.51 8.56
C LYS A 313 -12.10 5.93 8.60
N GLY A 314 -12.09 6.60 7.46
CA GLY A 314 -12.78 7.88 7.27
C GLY A 314 -14.29 7.68 7.12
N ARG A 315 -15.09 8.69 7.49
CA ARG A 315 -16.55 8.65 7.31
C ARG A 315 -16.97 8.50 5.84
N GLY A 316 -16.15 8.99 4.91
CA GLY A 316 -16.39 8.90 3.48
C GLY A 316 -15.59 7.79 2.78
N ASP A 317 -14.97 6.88 3.53
CA ASP A 317 -14.28 5.74 2.91
C ASP A 317 -15.30 4.82 2.21
N PRO A 318 -14.94 4.24 1.06
CA PRO A 318 -15.87 3.41 0.28
C PRO A 318 -16.26 2.10 0.99
N PHE A 319 -15.47 1.64 1.97
CA PHE A 319 -15.68 0.37 2.67
C PHE A 319 -15.30 0.42 4.16
#